data_AF-A0A2S4ZSD2-F1
#
_entry.id   AF-A0A2S4ZSD2-F1
#
_cell.length_a   1.000
_cell.length_b   1.000
_cell.length_c   1.000
_cell.angle_alpha   90.00
_cell.angle_beta   90.00
_cell.angle_gamma   90.00
#
_symmetry.space_group_name_H-M   'P 1'
#
loop_
_entity.id
_entity.type
_entity.pdbx_description
1 polymer ?
#
loop_
_entity_poly.entity_id
_entity_poly.type
_entity_poly.pdbx_seq_one_letter_code
_entity_poly.pdbx_strand_id
1 'polypeptide(L)'
;MATEQDKGPARYCAQPPQRIPALPPDLSLPRTRAILLNRAKWVNGTQLRYSFLDGAGNGVPKAWLTEVHNGFQEWEDLGIGLRFRPEDDPAESEIRIAFADDGSWSYVGTDCLGIGSGEPTMNFGWDPTSPYGKVTVRHEIGHAIGFSHEHQNPFAGIEWDEPTVYAHMAGPPNFWPHEVTYQNIIRKLSTDEVSGSQWDPSSVMHYGFEAGLIKRPEAYRTGIPSPRGLSEHDKEYVRTWYPPLAPHLDALKPFRSAVLDLASGEQADYEVTPEKSQKYQFGSFGDADVLMVLFEDVGGENLRYVTGEDDSGENRNGRFEVKLLKDRRYVLRVRMYSTWGAGGASVMYW
;
A
#
# COMPACT_ATOMS: atom_id res chain seq x y z
N MET A 1 10.12 -29.18 14.46
CA MET A 1 10.76 -28.85 15.75
C MET A 1 11.43 -27.50 15.56
N ALA A 2 11.02 -26.47 16.30
CA ALA A 2 11.66 -25.15 16.22
C ALA A 2 13.10 -25.29 16.73
N THR A 3 14.07 -24.88 15.93
CA THR A 3 15.50 -24.84 16.31
C THR A 3 15.70 -23.82 17.43
N GLU A 4 16.58 -24.13 18.39
CA GLU A 4 16.82 -23.37 19.63
C GLU A 4 17.20 -21.88 19.48
N GLN A 5 17.36 -21.36 18.26
CA GLN A 5 17.61 -19.93 17.99
C GLN A 5 16.35 -19.04 18.10
N ASP A 6 15.16 -19.62 18.28
CA ASP A 6 13.87 -18.89 18.29
C ASP A 6 13.40 -18.45 19.70
N LYS A 7 14.27 -18.47 20.72
CA LYS A 7 13.91 -18.18 22.14
C LYS A 7 14.16 -16.73 22.58
N GLY A 8 14.51 -15.83 21.65
CA GLY A 8 14.56 -14.40 21.95
C GLY A 8 13.14 -13.80 21.95
N PRO A 9 12.88 -12.73 22.71
CA PRO A 9 11.59 -12.06 22.67
C PRO A 9 11.32 -11.52 21.25
N ALA A 10 10.08 -11.64 20.77
CA ALA A 10 9.68 -11.29 19.41
C ALA A 10 9.91 -9.79 19.13
N ARG A 11 10.42 -9.44 17.93
CA ARG A 11 10.63 -8.05 17.50
C ARG A 11 9.46 -7.56 16.66
N TYR A 12 8.64 -6.65 17.19
CA TYR A 12 7.48 -6.15 16.45
C TYR A 12 7.83 -4.99 15.49
N CYS A 13 7.14 -4.90 14.36
CA CYS A 13 7.24 -3.78 13.42
C CYS A 13 6.68 -2.49 14.04
N ALA A 14 7.33 -1.34 13.82
CA ALA A 14 6.91 -0.05 14.37
C ALA A 14 6.34 0.84 13.26
N GLN A 15 5.25 0.42 12.62
CA GLN A 15 4.63 1.13 11.50
C GLN A 15 4.34 2.59 11.89
N PRO A 16 4.78 3.57 11.09
CA PRO A 16 4.41 4.96 11.31
C PRO A 16 2.90 5.15 11.27
N PRO A 17 2.36 6.14 12.00
CA PRO A 17 0.95 6.49 11.91
C PRO A 17 0.57 6.83 10.47
N GLN A 18 -0.48 6.19 9.96
CA GLN A 18 -1.03 6.50 8.63
C GLN A 18 -1.62 7.90 8.60
N ARG A 19 -1.53 8.56 7.44
CA ARG A 19 -2.23 9.82 7.20
C ARG A 19 -3.69 9.52 6.86
N ILE A 20 -4.60 10.00 7.70
CA ILE A 20 -6.05 9.88 7.43
C ILE A 20 -6.53 11.23 6.88
N PRO A 21 -7.09 11.27 5.67
CA PRO A 21 -7.62 12.52 5.12
C PRO A 21 -8.78 13.02 5.98
N ALA A 22 -8.85 14.34 6.15
CA ALA A 22 -10.00 14.98 6.78
C ALA A 22 -11.16 14.98 5.77
N LEU A 23 -12.08 14.03 5.91
CA LEU A 23 -13.25 13.91 5.04
C LEU A 23 -14.38 14.84 5.53
N PRO A 24 -15.18 15.41 4.61
CA PRO A 24 -16.35 16.20 5.00
C PRO A 24 -17.33 15.40 5.87
N PRO A 25 -17.89 16.00 6.93
CA PRO A 25 -18.72 15.29 7.90
C PRO A 25 -20.10 14.91 7.35
N ASP A 26 -20.50 15.48 6.22
CA ASP A 26 -21.77 15.24 5.52
C ASP A 26 -21.70 14.12 4.47
N LEU A 27 -20.52 13.51 4.27
CA LEU A 27 -20.41 12.34 3.39
C LEU A 27 -21.24 11.16 3.92
N SER A 28 -21.95 10.49 3.01
CA SER A 28 -22.66 9.26 3.34
C SER A 28 -21.67 8.16 3.80
N LEU A 29 -22.09 7.30 4.73
CA LEU A 29 -21.24 6.20 5.22
C LEU A 29 -20.64 5.33 4.11
N PRO A 30 -21.40 4.90 3.07
CA PRO A 30 -20.82 4.12 1.98
C PRO A 30 -19.72 4.87 1.21
N ARG A 31 -19.90 6.17 0.98
CA ARG A 31 -18.91 7.03 0.30
C ARG A 31 -17.64 7.18 1.14
N THR A 32 -17.78 7.51 2.43
CA THR A 32 -16.66 7.58 3.38
C THR A 32 -15.87 6.27 3.42
N ARG A 33 -16.56 5.13 3.55
CA ARG A 33 -15.93 3.80 3.56
C ARG A 33 -15.17 3.52 2.28
N ALA A 34 -15.77 3.79 1.13
CA ALA A 34 -15.13 3.55 -0.15
C ALA A 34 -13.82 4.35 -0.33
N ILE A 35 -13.80 5.60 0.14
CA ILE A 35 -12.60 6.44 0.13
C ILE A 35 -11.54 5.87 1.08
N LEU A 36 -11.90 5.60 2.33
CA LEU A 36 -10.95 5.12 3.34
C LEU A 36 -10.36 3.75 2.98
N LEU A 37 -11.13 2.85 2.35
CA LEU A 37 -10.67 1.55 1.87
C LEU A 37 -9.62 1.64 0.76
N ASN A 38 -9.63 2.70 -0.05
CA ASN A 38 -8.82 2.78 -1.26
C ASN A 38 -7.68 3.81 -1.18
N ARG A 39 -7.76 4.79 -0.27
CA ARG A 39 -6.83 5.93 -0.18
C ARG A 39 -5.34 5.57 -0.21
N ALA A 40 -4.95 4.49 0.46
CA ALA A 40 -3.55 4.11 0.61
C ALA A 40 -3.06 3.24 -0.54
N LYS A 41 -3.95 2.73 -1.39
CA LYS A 41 -3.58 1.81 -2.48
C LYS A 41 -3.05 2.63 -3.66
N TRP A 42 -1.96 2.16 -4.25
CA TRP A 42 -1.47 2.68 -5.53
C TRP A 42 -2.50 2.47 -6.63
N VAL A 43 -2.57 3.31 -7.66
CA VAL A 43 -3.33 2.93 -8.86
C VAL A 43 -2.70 1.68 -9.47
N ASN A 44 -3.51 0.72 -9.90
CA ASN A 44 -3.00 -0.53 -10.42
C ASN A 44 -2.11 -0.30 -11.63
N GLY A 45 -1.08 -1.13 -11.80
CA GLY A 45 -0.09 -0.99 -12.85
C GLY A 45 1.02 0.03 -12.61
N THR A 46 1.03 0.69 -11.46
CA THR A 46 2.10 1.64 -11.09
C THR A 46 3.44 0.89 -11.07
N GLN A 47 4.48 1.55 -11.59
CA GLN A 47 5.85 1.08 -11.42
C GLN A 47 6.42 1.72 -10.16
N LEU A 48 6.49 0.94 -9.09
CA LEU A 48 7.02 1.36 -7.80
C LEU A 48 8.54 1.23 -7.82
N ARG A 49 9.20 2.37 -7.75
CA ARG A 49 10.65 2.44 -7.74
C ARG A 49 11.14 2.35 -6.32
N TYR A 50 12.16 1.53 -6.12
CA TYR A 50 12.75 1.38 -4.80
C TYR A 50 14.26 1.50 -4.85
N SER A 51 14.82 2.11 -3.82
CA SER A 51 16.26 2.34 -3.67
C SER A 51 16.68 2.07 -2.23
N PHE A 52 17.99 1.84 -2.04
CA PHE A 52 18.59 1.76 -0.72
C PHE A 52 19.28 3.08 -0.41
N LEU A 53 18.86 3.76 0.66
CA LEU A 53 19.51 4.99 1.13
C LEU A 53 20.92 4.68 1.65
N ASP A 54 21.04 3.54 2.32
CA ASP A 54 22.31 2.97 2.74
C ASP A 54 22.69 1.84 1.78
N GLY A 55 23.54 2.15 0.80
CA GLY A 55 24.05 1.15 -0.14
C GLY A 55 25.09 0.21 0.50
N ALA A 56 25.52 -0.80 -0.25
CA ALA A 56 26.61 -1.72 0.18
C ALA A 56 27.93 -1.00 0.53
N GLY A 57 28.12 0.24 0.05
CA GLY A 57 29.24 1.11 0.40
C GLY A 57 29.21 1.66 1.84
N ASN A 58 28.06 1.60 2.52
CA ASN A 58 27.87 2.08 3.90
C ASN A 58 27.92 0.95 4.93
N GLY A 59 28.39 -0.25 4.56
CA GLY A 59 28.54 -1.39 5.46
C GLY A 59 27.36 -2.35 5.51
N VAL A 60 26.30 -2.12 4.71
CA VAL A 60 25.16 -3.05 4.58
C VAL A 60 25.61 -4.29 3.79
N PRO A 61 25.42 -5.51 4.32
CA PRO A 61 25.78 -6.73 3.61
C PRO A 61 25.02 -6.87 2.28
N LYS A 62 25.72 -7.22 1.19
CA LYS A 62 25.07 -7.47 -0.12
C LYS A 62 23.91 -8.47 -0.04
N ALA A 63 24.04 -9.48 0.83
CA ALA A 63 22.99 -10.46 1.05
C ALA A 63 21.68 -9.86 1.57
N TRP A 64 21.76 -8.76 2.34
CA TRP A 64 20.57 -8.04 2.81
C TRP A 64 19.83 -7.38 1.64
N LEU A 65 20.57 -6.70 0.77
CA LEU A 65 20.01 -6.09 -0.43
C LEU A 65 19.36 -7.15 -1.33
N THR A 66 20.04 -8.29 -1.52
CA THR A 66 19.50 -9.43 -2.28
C THR A 66 18.20 -9.97 -1.68
N GLU A 67 18.10 -10.09 -0.35
CA GLU A 67 16.86 -10.58 0.26
C GLU A 67 15.69 -9.60 0.08
N VAL A 68 15.95 -8.30 0.17
CA VAL A 68 14.92 -7.28 -0.09
C VAL A 68 14.45 -7.34 -1.56
N HIS A 69 15.39 -7.48 -2.51
CA HIS A 69 15.03 -7.72 -3.91
C HIS A 69 14.16 -8.97 -4.10
N ASN A 70 14.51 -10.08 -3.43
CA ASN A 70 13.70 -11.31 -3.47
C ASN A 70 12.29 -11.10 -2.91
N GLY A 71 12.14 -10.30 -1.86
CA GLY A 71 10.84 -9.95 -1.30
C GLY A 71 9.94 -9.21 -2.28
N PHE A 72 10.48 -8.22 -3.00
CA PHE A 72 9.73 -7.52 -4.05
C PHE A 72 9.36 -8.47 -5.19
N GLN A 73 10.29 -9.33 -5.60
CA GLN A 73 10.04 -10.33 -6.63
C GLN A 73 8.93 -11.31 -6.22
N GLU A 74 8.88 -11.74 -4.96
CA GLU A 74 7.85 -12.67 -4.47
C GLU A 74 6.44 -12.07 -4.56
N TRP A 75 6.28 -10.78 -4.25
CA TRP A 75 5.01 -10.08 -4.46
C TRP A 75 4.67 -9.92 -5.95
N GLU A 76 5.66 -9.60 -6.79
CA GLU A 76 5.46 -9.47 -8.25
C GLU A 76 5.07 -10.81 -8.92
N ASP A 77 5.69 -11.92 -8.48
CA ASP A 77 5.45 -13.28 -8.96
C ASP A 77 4.02 -13.78 -8.70
N LEU A 78 3.24 -13.08 -7.86
CA LEU A 78 1.81 -13.34 -7.70
C LEU A 78 0.99 -12.99 -8.94
N GLY A 79 1.60 -12.33 -9.94
CA GLY A 79 0.95 -11.91 -11.18
C GLY A 79 0.13 -10.63 -11.04
N ILE A 80 0.42 -9.82 -10.02
CA ILE A 80 -0.27 -8.55 -9.78
C ILE A 80 0.04 -7.52 -10.86
N GLY A 81 -0.74 -6.45 -10.96
CA GLY A 81 -0.50 -5.39 -11.92
C GLY A 81 0.65 -4.45 -11.53
N LEU A 82 0.97 -4.30 -10.25
CA LEU A 82 2.15 -3.52 -9.81
C LEU A 82 3.46 -4.10 -10.36
N ARG A 83 4.45 -3.23 -10.55
CA ARG A 83 5.81 -3.63 -10.93
C ARG A 83 6.80 -2.97 -9.98
N PHE A 84 7.84 -3.68 -9.57
CA PHE A 84 8.88 -3.11 -8.73
C PHE A 84 10.16 -2.90 -9.52
N ARG A 85 10.70 -1.68 -9.45
CA ARG A 85 11.90 -1.30 -10.21
C ARG A 85 12.99 -0.85 -9.24
N PRO A 86 14.10 -1.58 -9.10
CA PRO A 86 15.23 -1.04 -8.36
C PRO A 86 15.75 0.21 -9.09
N GLU A 87 16.09 1.24 -8.33
CA GLU A 87 16.70 2.47 -8.80
C GLU A 87 17.91 2.84 -7.95
N ASP A 88 18.91 3.43 -8.60
CA ASP A 88 20.14 3.85 -7.94
C ASP A 88 19.99 5.20 -7.23
N ASP A 89 19.13 6.09 -7.75
CA ASP A 89 18.88 7.41 -7.17
C ASP A 89 17.64 7.37 -6.26
N PRO A 90 17.80 7.59 -4.94
CA PRO A 90 16.67 7.64 -4.03
C PRO A 90 15.70 8.79 -4.31
N ALA A 91 16.15 9.88 -4.93
CA ALA A 91 15.29 11.00 -5.31
C ALA A 91 14.29 10.61 -6.42
N GLU A 92 14.56 9.53 -7.15
CA GLU A 92 13.70 8.99 -8.21
C GLU A 92 12.85 7.79 -7.74
N SER A 93 12.82 7.52 -6.42
CA SER A 93 12.17 6.34 -5.85
C SER A 93 11.01 6.67 -4.91
N GLU A 94 9.86 6.02 -5.11
CA GLU A 94 8.73 6.09 -4.18
C GLU A 94 9.05 5.38 -2.85
N ILE A 95 9.77 4.25 -2.93
CA ILE A 95 10.18 3.45 -1.78
C ILE A 95 11.68 3.65 -1.52
N ARG A 96 12.04 4.08 -0.32
CA ARG A 96 13.43 4.40 0.06
C ARG A 96 13.77 3.64 1.33
N ILE A 97 14.72 2.71 1.22
CA ILE A 97 14.94 1.65 2.20
C ILE A 97 16.21 1.94 2.98
N ALA A 98 16.10 2.00 4.30
CA ALA A 98 17.22 2.10 5.23
C ALA A 98 17.43 0.78 6.00
N PHE A 99 18.59 0.68 6.66
CA PHE A 99 18.96 -0.46 7.49
C PHE A 99 19.45 -0.01 8.88
N ALA A 100 18.73 0.95 9.47
CA ALA A 100 19.03 1.49 10.79
C ALA A 100 18.55 0.55 11.90
N ASP A 101 19.32 0.43 13.00
CA ASP A 101 18.96 -0.39 14.17
C ASP A 101 17.91 0.32 15.06
N ASP A 102 16.80 0.78 14.48
CA ASP A 102 15.70 1.49 15.14
C ASP A 102 14.34 0.79 14.98
N GLY A 103 14.37 -0.49 14.57
CA GLY A 103 13.19 -1.32 14.32
C GLY A 103 12.98 -1.58 12.83
N SER A 104 12.01 -2.42 12.47
CA SER A 104 11.56 -2.55 11.08
C SER A 104 10.20 -1.93 10.92
N TRP A 105 9.99 -1.22 9.82
CA TRP A 105 8.77 -0.47 9.56
C TRP A 105 8.67 -0.02 8.11
N SER A 106 7.45 0.28 7.65
CA SER A 106 7.20 0.95 6.39
C SER A 106 5.95 1.83 6.47
N TYR A 107 5.93 2.93 5.71
CA TYR A 107 4.69 3.66 5.46
C TYR A 107 3.73 2.82 4.60
N VAL A 108 2.44 3.10 4.73
CA VAL A 108 1.41 2.28 4.06
C VAL A 108 1.08 2.86 2.69
N GLY A 109 1.50 2.14 1.64
CA GLY A 109 1.16 2.46 0.26
C GLY A 109 1.52 3.89 -0.15
N THR A 110 0.55 4.64 -0.67
CA THR A 110 0.72 6.01 -1.18
C THR A 110 1.13 7.02 -0.10
N ASP A 111 1.06 6.70 1.20
CA ASP A 111 1.61 7.54 2.27
C ASP A 111 3.12 7.79 2.07
N CYS A 112 3.82 6.89 1.37
CA CYS A 112 5.22 7.06 0.97
C CYS A 112 5.47 8.36 0.16
N LEU A 113 4.49 8.82 -0.63
CA LEU A 113 4.61 10.01 -1.48
C LEU A 113 4.68 11.31 -0.69
N GLY A 114 4.23 11.30 0.57
CA GLY A 114 4.24 12.45 1.46
C GLY A 114 5.55 12.66 2.24
N ILE A 115 6.56 11.82 1.99
CA ILE A 115 7.82 11.77 2.74
C ILE A 115 8.94 12.38 1.90
N GLY A 116 9.85 13.14 2.54
CA GLY A 116 10.96 13.82 1.86
C GLY A 116 11.85 12.86 1.07
N SER A 117 12.42 13.34 -0.04
CA SER A 117 13.21 12.52 -0.98
C SER A 117 14.52 11.97 -0.40
N GLY A 118 15.03 12.56 0.67
CA GLY A 118 16.21 12.06 1.41
C GLY A 118 15.86 11.23 2.65
N GLU A 119 14.58 11.00 2.93
CA GLU A 119 14.11 10.31 4.13
C GLU A 119 13.64 8.88 3.79
N PRO A 120 13.87 7.90 4.68
CA PRO A 120 13.39 6.53 4.46
C PRO A 120 11.86 6.47 4.48
N THR A 121 11.31 5.61 3.61
CA THR A 121 9.89 5.20 3.66
C THR A 121 9.73 3.75 4.12
N MET A 122 10.84 3.04 4.29
CA MET A 122 10.92 1.68 4.82
C MET A 122 12.26 1.51 5.52
N ASN A 123 12.30 0.72 6.59
CA ASN A 123 13.51 0.36 7.30
C ASN A 123 13.52 -1.12 7.70
N PHE A 124 14.70 -1.74 7.64
CA PHE A 124 14.95 -3.07 8.19
C PHE A 124 16.00 -2.99 9.31
N GLY A 125 15.55 -3.07 10.56
CA GLY A 125 16.42 -2.95 11.74
C GLY A 125 17.03 -4.26 12.23
N TRP A 126 16.99 -5.32 11.43
CA TRP A 126 17.65 -6.60 11.73
C TRP A 126 17.96 -7.36 10.46
N ASP A 127 18.73 -8.44 10.61
CA ASP A 127 19.15 -9.28 9.50
C ASP A 127 17.96 -9.83 8.70
N PRO A 128 17.68 -9.29 7.49
CA PRO A 128 16.57 -9.73 6.66
C PRO A 128 16.80 -11.15 6.13
N THR A 129 18.03 -11.67 6.14
CA THR A 129 18.35 -13.00 5.60
C THR A 129 18.00 -14.14 6.56
N SER A 130 17.82 -13.82 7.85
CA SER A 130 17.37 -14.78 8.87
C SER A 130 15.93 -15.26 8.58
N PRO A 131 15.50 -16.45 9.02
CA PRO A 131 14.13 -16.92 8.81
C PRO A 131 13.05 -15.91 9.23
N TYR A 132 13.27 -15.23 10.37
CA TYR A 132 12.40 -14.15 10.85
C TYR A 132 12.48 -12.89 9.98
N GLY A 133 13.71 -12.51 9.60
CA GLY A 133 13.97 -11.37 8.71
C GLY A 133 13.28 -11.50 7.36
N LYS A 134 13.25 -12.69 6.76
CA LYS A 134 12.56 -12.90 5.48
C LYS A 134 11.06 -12.66 5.59
N VAL A 135 10.45 -13.05 6.71
CA VAL A 135 9.02 -12.76 6.99
C VAL A 135 8.82 -11.25 7.17
N THR A 136 9.75 -10.59 7.87
CA THR A 136 9.74 -9.13 8.02
C THR A 136 9.83 -8.43 6.67
N VAL A 137 10.70 -8.87 5.75
CA VAL A 137 10.80 -8.30 4.39
C VAL A 137 9.47 -8.35 3.67
N ARG A 138 8.78 -9.51 3.69
CA ARG A 138 7.45 -9.65 3.08
C ARG A 138 6.43 -8.72 3.73
N HIS A 139 6.46 -8.59 5.06
CA HIS A 139 5.57 -7.76 5.86
C HIS A 139 5.72 -6.28 5.52
N GLU A 140 6.95 -5.74 5.54
CA GLU A 140 7.20 -4.33 5.26
C GLU A 140 6.87 -3.98 3.79
N ILE A 141 7.15 -4.88 2.84
CA ILE A 141 6.72 -4.69 1.46
C ILE A 141 5.19 -4.75 1.34
N GLY A 142 4.52 -5.59 2.14
CA GLY A 142 3.07 -5.61 2.29
C GLY A 142 2.50 -4.24 2.70
N HIS A 143 3.12 -3.59 3.69
CA HIS A 143 2.78 -2.20 4.04
C HIS A 143 2.99 -1.25 2.87
N ALA A 144 4.15 -1.29 2.21
CA ALA A 144 4.45 -0.42 1.08
C ALA A 144 3.49 -0.58 -0.12
N ILE A 145 2.74 -1.69 -0.20
CA ILE A 145 1.68 -1.88 -1.22
C ILE A 145 0.25 -1.70 -0.69
N GLY A 146 0.10 -1.29 0.57
CA GLY A 146 -1.18 -0.80 1.13
C GLY A 146 -1.80 -1.71 2.20
N PHE A 147 -1.16 -2.80 2.62
CA PHE A 147 -1.67 -3.59 3.74
C PHE A 147 -1.48 -2.86 5.07
N SER A 148 -2.47 -3.00 5.94
CA SER A 148 -2.37 -2.63 7.37
C SER A 148 -2.20 -3.91 8.20
N HIS A 149 -1.90 -3.78 9.49
CA HIS A 149 -1.78 -4.96 10.36
C HIS A 149 -3.09 -5.73 10.52
N GLU A 150 -3.01 -7.05 10.40
CA GLU A 150 -4.18 -7.93 10.41
C GLU A 150 -4.80 -8.07 11.81
N HIS A 151 -4.03 -7.96 12.89
CA HIS A 151 -4.57 -7.96 14.26
C HIS A 151 -5.37 -6.69 14.60
N GLN A 152 -5.23 -5.63 13.80
CA GLN A 152 -6.02 -4.41 13.93
C GLN A 152 -7.37 -4.51 13.20
N ASN A 153 -7.59 -5.58 12.43
CA ASN A 153 -8.87 -5.88 11.79
C ASN A 153 -9.99 -5.94 12.85
N PRO A 154 -11.05 -5.12 12.75
CA PRO A 154 -12.14 -5.10 13.72
C PRO A 154 -12.90 -6.44 13.78
N PHE A 155 -12.83 -7.27 12.74
CA PHE A 155 -13.46 -8.59 12.69
C PHE A 155 -12.62 -9.70 13.33
N ALA A 156 -11.39 -9.42 13.78
CA ALA A 156 -10.55 -10.39 14.49
C ALA A 156 -11.14 -10.83 15.84
N GLY A 157 -12.04 -10.02 16.42
CA GLY A 157 -12.62 -10.29 17.74
C GLY A 157 -11.58 -10.29 18.87
N ILE A 158 -10.37 -9.79 18.60
CA ILE A 158 -9.27 -9.76 19.57
C ILE A 158 -9.60 -8.73 20.66
N GLU A 159 -9.75 -9.22 21.88
CA GLU A 159 -9.80 -8.43 23.11
C GLU A 159 -8.44 -8.57 23.81
N TRP A 160 -7.70 -7.46 23.91
CA TRP A 160 -6.37 -7.44 24.51
C TRP A 160 -6.42 -7.44 26.04
N ASP A 161 -5.42 -8.07 26.68
CA ASP A 161 -5.06 -7.70 28.06
C ASP A 161 -4.15 -6.49 28.04
N GLU A 162 -4.73 -5.30 27.82
CA GLU A 162 -3.96 -4.08 27.54
C GLU A 162 -2.84 -3.79 28.55
N PRO A 163 -3.04 -3.91 29.89
CA PRO A 163 -1.94 -3.69 30.84
C PRO A 163 -0.76 -4.64 30.62
N THR A 164 -1.04 -5.89 30.30
CA THR A 164 -0.03 -6.91 30.01
C THR A 164 0.65 -6.63 28.66
N VAL A 165 -0.10 -6.21 27.64
CA VAL A 165 0.45 -5.80 26.34
C VAL A 165 1.39 -4.61 26.50
N TYR A 166 0.96 -3.54 27.18
CA TYR A 166 1.81 -2.37 27.42
C TYR A 166 3.08 -2.73 28.21
N ALA A 167 2.96 -3.55 29.24
CA ALA A 167 4.13 -4.00 30.02
C ALA A 167 5.10 -4.84 29.18
N HIS A 168 4.57 -5.74 28.33
CA HIS A 168 5.37 -6.57 27.45
C HIS A 168 6.12 -5.73 26.39
N MET A 169 5.42 -4.81 25.72
CA MET A 169 5.98 -4.00 24.63
C MET A 169 6.95 -2.92 25.11
N ALA A 170 6.82 -2.47 26.36
CA ALA A 170 7.79 -1.59 27.02
C ALA A 170 9.10 -2.30 27.41
N GLY A 171 9.12 -3.64 27.40
CA GLY A 171 10.29 -4.46 27.63
C GLY A 171 11.15 -4.68 26.38
N PRO A 172 12.31 -5.38 26.52
CA PRO A 172 13.10 -5.80 25.37
C PRO A 172 12.32 -6.78 24.47
N PRO A 173 12.54 -6.73 23.14
CA PRO A 173 13.52 -5.91 22.44
C PRO A 173 12.96 -4.56 21.97
N ASN A 174 11.66 -4.30 22.16
CA ASN A 174 10.95 -3.18 21.54
C ASN A 174 11.12 -1.85 22.29
N PHE A 175 11.07 -1.87 23.62
CA PHE A 175 11.14 -0.68 24.47
C PHE A 175 10.14 0.43 24.06
N TRP A 176 8.96 0.04 23.60
CA TRP A 176 8.00 0.96 23.03
C TRP A 176 7.35 1.85 24.10
N PRO A 177 7.26 3.17 23.86
CA PRO A 177 6.39 4.01 24.65
C PRO A 177 4.92 3.63 24.42
N HIS A 178 4.07 4.03 25.36
CA HIS A 178 2.63 3.71 25.36
C HIS A 178 1.95 4.05 24.03
N GLU A 179 2.23 5.22 23.45
CA GLU A 179 1.60 5.65 22.20
C GLU A 179 1.95 4.75 21.01
N VAL A 180 3.21 4.30 20.91
CA VAL A 180 3.63 3.38 19.83
C VAL A 180 2.92 2.04 19.96
N THR A 181 2.80 1.53 21.19
CA THR A 181 2.04 0.30 21.47
C THR A 181 0.56 0.45 21.16
N TYR A 182 -0.02 1.61 21.51
CA TYR A 182 -1.42 1.89 21.19
C TYR A 182 -1.64 1.88 19.67
N GLN A 183 -0.84 2.63 18.91
CA GLN A 183 -1.01 2.74 17.47
C GLN A 183 -0.76 1.44 16.72
N ASN A 184 0.22 0.65 17.13
CA ASN A 184 0.62 -0.56 16.41
C ASN A 184 -0.12 -1.83 16.85
N ILE A 185 -0.66 -1.90 18.08
CA ILE A 185 -1.26 -3.14 18.60
C ILE A 185 -2.69 -2.93 19.08
N ILE A 186 -2.92 -1.96 19.97
CA ILE A 186 -4.21 -1.83 20.67
C ILE A 186 -5.29 -1.26 19.75
N ARG A 187 -4.96 -0.19 19.03
CA ARG A 187 -5.87 0.51 18.13
C ARG A 187 -6.42 -0.47 17.09
N LYS A 188 -7.74 -0.44 16.88
CA LYS A 188 -8.40 -1.13 15.78
C LYS A 188 -8.59 -0.18 14.60
N LEU A 189 -8.53 -0.74 13.40
CA LEU A 189 -8.98 -0.05 12.19
C LEU A 189 -10.49 0.15 12.27
N SER A 190 -11.00 1.22 11.66
CA SER A 190 -12.45 1.35 11.47
C SER A 190 -12.95 0.22 10.57
N THR A 191 -14.22 -0.19 10.75
CA THR A 191 -14.89 -1.07 9.77
C THR A 191 -14.94 -0.47 8.37
N ASP A 192 -14.75 0.85 8.28
CA ASP A 192 -14.67 1.60 7.04
C ASP A 192 -13.28 1.54 6.38
N GLU A 193 -12.28 0.99 7.06
CA GLU A 193 -10.89 0.86 6.57
C GLU A 193 -10.53 -0.58 6.17
N VAL A 194 -11.42 -1.56 6.44
CA VAL A 194 -11.18 -2.97 6.14
C VAL A 194 -12.18 -3.55 5.13
N SER A 195 -11.67 -4.30 4.16
CA SER A 195 -12.45 -5.08 3.21
C SER A 195 -12.80 -6.44 3.79
N GLY A 196 -14.08 -6.83 3.70
CA GLY A 196 -14.54 -8.14 4.15
C GLY A 196 -14.70 -8.27 5.67
N SER A 197 -15.19 -9.42 6.11
CA SER A 197 -15.47 -9.75 7.52
C SER A 197 -14.58 -10.87 8.07
N GLN A 198 -13.58 -11.32 7.31
CA GLN A 198 -12.77 -12.49 7.64
C GLN A 198 -11.38 -12.04 8.09
N TRP A 199 -11.05 -12.35 9.34
CA TRP A 199 -9.73 -12.18 9.91
C TRP A 199 -8.85 -13.38 9.54
N ASP A 200 -7.60 -13.12 9.12
CA ASP A 200 -6.62 -14.16 8.82
C ASP A 200 -5.47 -14.21 9.86
N PRO A 201 -5.52 -15.10 10.85
CA PRO A 201 -4.44 -15.23 11.85
C PRO A 201 -3.11 -15.74 11.26
N SER A 202 -3.11 -16.22 10.01
CA SER A 202 -1.92 -16.70 9.29
C SER A 202 -1.34 -15.70 8.31
N SER A 203 -1.98 -14.54 8.14
CA SER A 203 -1.51 -13.46 7.26
C SER A 203 -0.09 -13.04 7.63
N VAL A 204 0.71 -12.73 6.62
CA VAL A 204 2.03 -12.13 6.80
C VAL A 204 1.94 -10.80 7.56
N MET A 205 0.79 -10.11 7.48
CA MET A 205 0.50 -8.85 8.16
C MET A 205 0.06 -9.01 9.62
N HIS A 206 -0.02 -10.24 10.11
CA HIS A 206 -0.33 -10.53 11.51
C HIS A 206 0.94 -10.72 12.33
N TYR A 207 1.03 -10.12 13.51
CA TYR A 207 2.11 -10.42 14.43
C TYR A 207 1.94 -11.77 15.12
N GLY A 208 3.04 -12.45 15.41
CA GLY A 208 3.02 -13.51 16.42
C GLY A 208 2.87 -12.89 17.80
N PHE A 209 1.92 -13.35 18.61
CA PHE A 209 1.71 -12.87 19.98
C PHE A 209 1.96 -13.98 20.98
N GLU A 210 2.67 -13.67 22.07
CA GLU A 210 2.91 -14.62 23.15
C GLU A 210 1.64 -14.92 23.97
N ALA A 211 1.69 -16.01 24.74
CA ALA A 211 0.62 -16.39 25.64
C ALA A 211 0.35 -15.30 26.70
N GLY A 212 -0.92 -15.10 27.04
CA GLY A 212 -1.34 -14.14 28.08
C GLY A 212 -1.57 -12.71 27.59
N LEU A 213 -1.24 -12.37 26.34
CA LEU A 213 -1.53 -11.04 25.77
C LEU A 213 -2.99 -10.87 25.33
N ILE A 214 -3.64 -11.98 24.94
CA ILE A 214 -4.98 -11.99 24.35
C ILE A 214 -5.98 -12.58 25.34
N LYS A 215 -7.07 -11.85 25.64
CA LYS A 215 -8.19 -12.34 26.46
C LYS A 215 -9.21 -13.12 25.64
N ARG A 216 -9.49 -12.66 24.42
CA ARG A 216 -10.39 -13.32 23.45
C ARG A 216 -9.86 -13.17 22.03
N PRO A 217 -10.12 -14.12 21.13
CA PRO A 217 -10.85 -15.37 21.35
C PRO A 217 -10.11 -16.33 22.30
N GLU A 218 -10.82 -17.16 23.08
CA GLU A 218 -10.24 -18.11 24.04
C GLU A 218 -9.16 -19.01 23.39
N ALA A 219 -9.38 -19.39 22.13
CA ALA A 219 -8.46 -20.21 21.34
C ALA A 219 -7.05 -19.61 21.19
N TYR A 220 -6.91 -18.29 21.33
CA TYR A 220 -5.64 -17.56 21.16
C TYR A 220 -5.04 -17.06 22.47
N ARG A 221 -5.59 -17.46 23.64
CA ARG A 221 -5.00 -17.14 24.95
C ARG A 221 -3.59 -17.71 25.13
N THR A 222 -3.29 -18.82 24.46
CA THR A 222 -1.96 -19.46 24.47
C THR A 222 -1.00 -18.83 23.46
N GLY A 223 -1.41 -17.76 22.79
CA GLY A 223 -0.62 -17.04 21.78
C GLY A 223 -1.05 -17.34 20.35
N ILE A 224 -0.54 -16.52 19.44
CA ILE A 224 -0.66 -16.64 17.99
C ILE A 224 0.76 -16.84 17.45
N PRO A 225 1.06 -17.92 16.71
CA PRO A 225 2.38 -18.11 16.14
C PRO A 225 2.67 -17.06 15.07
N SER A 226 3.93 -16.65 14.92
CA SER A 226 4.33 -15.77 13.82
C SER A 226 4.05 -16.43 12.47
N PRO A 227 3.62 -15.64 11.46
CA PRO A 227 3.41 -16.15 10.12
C PRO A 227 4.72 -16.64 9.52
N ARG A 228 4.63 -17.57 8.58
CA ARG A 228 5.80 -18.16 7.91
C ARG A 228 6.05 -17.59 6.50
N GLY A 229 5.12 -16.80 5.99
CA GLY A 229 5.12 -16.27 4.62
C GLY A 229 3.73 -15.74 4.26
N LEU A 230 3.50 -15.50 2.97
CA LEU A 230 2.21 -15.02 2.46
C LEU A 230 1.12 -16.10 2.60
N SER A 231 0.03 -15.77 3.30
CA SER A 231 -1.19 -16.58 3.36
C SER A 231 -1.91 -16.59 2.01
N GLU A 232 -2.92 -17.46 1.84
CA GLU A 232 -3.76 -17.42 0.63
C GLU A 232 -4.60 -16.13 0.56
N HIS A 233 -5.11 -15.62 1.68
CA HIS A 233 -5.85 -14.36 1.68
C HIS A 233 -4.96 -13.16 1.32
N ASP A 234 -3.71 -13.12 1.78
CA ASP A 234 -2.76 -12.05 1.38
C ASP A 234 -2.65 -12.00 -0.16
N LYS A 235 -2.53 -13.17 -0.78
CA LYS A 235 -2.39 -13.32 -2.24
C LYS A 235 -3.69 -13.00 -2.98
N GLU A 236 -4.86 -13.33 -2.43
CA GLU A 236 -6.16 -13.02 -3.01
C GLU A 236 -6.48 -11.52 -2.95
N TYR A 237 -6.25 -10.88 -1.79
CA TYR A 237 -6.51 -9.46 -1.61
C TYR A 237 -5.60 -8.61 -2.48
N VAL A 238 -4.30 -8.90 -2.53
CA VAL A 238 -3.37 -8.11 -3.36
C VAL A 238 -3.71 -8.23 -4.85
N ARG A 239 -4.18 -9.40 -5.33
CA ARG A 239 -4.65 -9.59 -6.71
C ARG A 239 -5.97 -8.88 -7.00
N THR A 240 -6.80 -8.70 -5.97
CA THR A 240 -8.05 -7.93 -6.10
C THR A 240 -7.74 -6.44 -6.21
N TRP A 241 -6.79 -5.92 -5.42
CA TRP A 241 -6.40 -4.51 -5.48
C TRP A 241 -5.59 -4.17 -6.74
N TYR A 242 -4.78 -5.13 -7.18
CA TYR A 242 -3.83 -5.00 -8.27
C TYR A 242 -3.96 -6.17 -9.25
N PRO A 243 -5.07 -6.29 -9.99
CA PRO A 243 -5.25 -7.37 -10.95
C PRO A 243 -4.20 -7.31 -12.07
N PRO A 244 -3.92 -8.44 -12.76
CA PRO A 244 -3.06 -8.45 -13.93
C PRO A 244 -3.49 -7.39 -14.95
N LEU A 245 -2.53 -6.68 -15.54
CA LEU A 245 -2.84 -5.66 -16.54
C LEU A 245 -3.34 -6.26 -17.84
N ALA A 246 -4.32 -5.61 -18.45
CA ALA A 246 -4.76 -5.95 -19.79
C ALA A 246 -3.59 -5.78 -20.78
N PRO A 247 -3.40 -6.70 -21.73
CA PRO A 247 -2.31 -6.60 -22.68
C PRO A 247 -2.49 -5.41 -23.63
N HIS A 248 -3.72 -4.95 -23.84
CA HIS A 248 -4.09 -3.88 -24.76
C HIS A 248 -5.02 -2.91 -24.03
N LEU A 249 -4.78 -1.62 -24.21
CA LEU A 249 -5.58 -0.54 -23.60
C LEU A 249 -6.46 0.11 -24.68
N ASP A 250 -7.67 0.49 -24.30
CA ASP A 250 -8.53 1.28 -25.17
C ASP A 250 -7.94 2.68 -25.36
N ALA A 251 -7.98 3.19 -26.58
CA ALA A 251 -7.51 4.53 -26.87
C ALA A 251 -8.55 5.56 -26.43
N LEU A 252 -8.20 6.42 -25.47
CA LEU A 252 -8.98 7.63 -25.21
C LEU A 252 -8.68 8.63 -26.34
N LYS A 253 -9.72 9.17 -26.98
CA LYS A 253 -9.58 10.13 -28.08
C LYS A 253 -10.00 11.54 -27.66
N PRO A 254 -9.37 12.60 -28.20
CA PRO A 254 -9.71 13.96 -27.83
C PRO A 254 -11.20 14.23 -28.08
N PHE A 255 -11.85 14.97 -27.17
CA PHE A 255 -13.27 15.33 -27.25
C PHE A 255 -14.24 14.13 -27.33
N ARG A 256 -13.83 12.94 -26.87
CA ARG A 256 -14.71 11.77 -26.75
C ARG A 256 -14.67 11.25 -25.32
N SER A 257 -15.82 11.28 -24.64
CA SER A 257 -15.96 10.72 -23.30
C SER A 257 -15.96 9.19 -23.34
N ALA A 258 -15.19 8.56 -22.46
CA ALA A 258 -15.29 7.14 -22.15
C ALA A 258 -16.13 6.95 -20.88
N VAL A 259 -17.13 6.07 -20.93
CA VAL A 259 -17.97 5.74 -19.76
C VAL A 259 -17.16 4.89 -18.80
N LEU A 260 -17.27 5.19 -17.50
CA LEU A 260 -16.66 4.46 -16.40
C LEU A 260 -17.73 3.58 -15.74
N ASP A 261 -17.93 2.38 -16.26
CA ASP A 261 -18.77 1.35 -15.64
C ASP A 261 -17.91 0.53 -14.66
N LEU A 262 -17.66 1.12 -13.49
CA LEU A 262 -16.70 0.61 -12.50
C LEU A 262 -17.37 0.54 -11.13
N ALA A 263 -17.18 -0.58 -10.43
CA ALA A 263 -17.46 -0.70 -9.01
C ALA A 263 -16.38 -0.01 -8.16
N SER A 264 -16.64 0.15 -6.86
CA SER A 264 -15.66 0.71 -5.92
C SER A 264 -14.37 -0.11 -5.88
N GLY A 265 -13.24 0.56 -6.04
CA GLY A 265 -11.90 -0.02 -6.11
C GLY A 265 -11.48 -0.48 -7.51
N GLU A 266 -12.42 -0.62 -8.46
CA GLU A 266 -12.11 -0.98 -9.84
C GLU A 266 -11.46 0.19 -10.60
N GLN A 267 -10.82 -0.14 -11.71
CA GLN A 267 -10.01 0.80 -12.49
C GLN A 267 -10.21 0.61 -13.99
N ALA A 268 -10.23 1.71 -14.73
CA ALA A 268 -10.12 1.72 -16.17
C ALA A 268 -8.80 2.35 -16.61
N ASP A 269 -8.16 1.73 -17.59
CA ASP A 269 -6.87 2.17 -18.14
C ASP A 269 -7.04 2.52 -19.62
N TYR A 270 -6.57 3.70 -19.99
CA TYR A 270 -6.65 4.20 -21.36
C TYR A 270 -5.29 4.62 -21.90
N GLU A 271 -5.02 4.25 -23.15
CA GLU A 271 -3.90 4.81 -23.88
C GLU A 271 -4.25 6.20 -24.44
N VAL A 272 -3.32 7.14 -24.28
CA VAL A 272 -3.42 8.49 -24.81
C VAL A 272 -2.19 8.77 -25.67
N THR A 273 -2.42 9.02 -26.96
CA THR A 273 -1.37 9.39 -27.92
C THR A 273 -1.79 10.70 -28.59
N PRO A 274 -1.20 11.85 -28.19
CA PRO A 274 -1.61 13.16 -28.68
C PRO A 274 -1.13 13.39 -30.11
N GLU A 275 -1.99 13.95 -30.94
CA GLU A 275 -1.67 14.29 -32.34
C GLU A 275 -0.84 15.58 -32.48
N LYS A 276 -0.81 16.40 -31.42
CA LYS A 276 -0.10 17.70 -31.37
C LYS A 276 0.55 17.90 -30.01
N SER A 277 1.73 18.54 -30.00
CA SER A 277 2.40 18.95 -28.77
C SER A 277 1.76 20.23 -28.23
N GLN A 278 0.89 20.10 -27.23
CA GLN A 278 0.16 21.23 -26.65
C GLN A 278 -0.31 20.89 -25.22
N LYS A 279 -0.94 21.87 -24.57
CA LYS A 279 -1.68 21.62 -23.34
C LYS A 279 -2.99 20.92 -23.66
N TYR A 280 -3.27 19.85 -22.92
CA TYR A 280 -4.54 19.15 -22.93
C TYR A 280 -5.14 19.23 -21.52
N GLN A 281 -6.46 19.17 -21.48
CA GLN A 281 -7.24 19.11 -20.26
C GLN A 281 -7.79 17.71 -20.11
N PHE A 282 -7.75 17.16 -18.90
CA PHE A 282 -8.40 15.90 -18.54
C PHE A 282 -9.46 16.19 -17.49
N GLY A 283 -10.62 15.53 -17.60
CA GLY A 283 -11.68 15.69 -16.62
C GLY A 283 -12.54 14.45 -16.49
N SER A 284 -12.96 14.17 -15.26
CA SER A 284 -14.08 13.28 -14.99
C SER A 284 -15.40 14.04 -15.07
N PHE A 285 -16.50 13.30 -15.24
CA PHE A 285 -17.86 13.83 -15.23
C PHE A 285 -18.78 12.86 -14.51
N GLY A 286 -19.78 13.39 -13.83
CA GLY A 286 -20.80 12.60 -13.12
C GLY A 286 -20.66 12.68 -11.61
N ASP A 287 -21.56 12.00 -10.92
CA ASP A 287 -21.62 11.94 -9.47
C ASP A 287 -20.72 10.80 -8.97
N ALA A 288 -19.41 11.06 -8.90
CA ALA A 288 -18.42 10.06 -8.52
C ALA A 288 -17.17 10.66 -7.85
N ASP A 289 -16.52 9.84 -7.02
CA ASP A 289 -15.17 10.04 -6.53
C ASP A 289 -14.22 9.17 -7.36
N VAL A 290 -13.24 9.78 -8.01
CA VAL A 290 -12.24 9.13 -8.84
C VAL A 290 -10.84 9.63 -8.54
N LEU A 291 -9.89 8.70 -8.58
CA LEU A 291 -8.48 9.01 -8.66
C LEU A 291 -8.03 8.85 -10.12
N MET A 292 -7.65 9.96 -10.76
CA MET A 292 -7.05 9.96 -12.09
C MET A 292 -5.54 10.13 -11.99
N VAL A 293 -4.77 9.27 -12.63
CA VAL A 293 -3.31 9.38 -12.69
C VAL A 293 -2.83 9.17 -14.11
N LEU A 294 -2.01 10.11 -14.59
CA LEU A 294 -1.42 10.06 -15.92
C LEU A 294 0.06 9.67 -15.82
N PHE A 295 0.43 8.67 -16.62
CA PHE A 295 1.80 8.22 -16.79
C PHE A 295 2.28 8.46 -18.23
N GLU A 296 3.57 8.73 -18.39
CA GLU A 296 4.26 8.74 -19.69
C GLU A 296 5.08 7.47 -19.84
N ASP A 297 5.01 6.82 -21.01
CA ASP A 297 5.91 5.72 -21.35
C ASP A 297 7.23 6.27 -21.90
N VAL A 298 8.29 6.21 -21.09
CA VAL A 298 9.63 6.71 -21.41
C VAL A 298 10.59 5.64 -21.91
N GLY A 299 10.09 4.51 -22.46
CA GLY A 299 11.00 3.48 -22.95
C GLY A 299 10.37 2.17 -23.41
N GLY A 300 9.08 2.14 -23.73
CA GLY A 300 8.39 0.92 -24.15
C GLY A 300 8.21 -0.03 -22.96
N GLU A 301 7.33 0.36 -22.03
CA GLU A 301 7.04 -0.26 -20.71
C GLU A 301 7.79 0.36 -19.52
N ASN A 302 8.22 1.61 -19.63
CA ASN A 302 8.70 2.38 -18.49
C ASN A 302 7.75 3.54 -18.22
N LEU A 303 6.72 3.30 -17.42
CA LEU A 303 5.73 4.31 -17.05
C LEU A 303 6.28 5.21 -15.93
N ARG A 304 6.38 6.50 -16.20
CA ARG A 304 6.74 7.55 -15.23
C ARG A 304 5.53 8.40 -14.92
N TYR A 305 5.34 8.71 -13.64
CA TYR A 305 4.28 9.62 -13.21
C TYR A 305 4.44 10.99 -13.86
N VAL A 306 3.34 11.54 -14.36
CA VAL A 306 3.29 12.90 -14.93
C VAL A 306 2.50 13.81 -14.01
N THR A 307 1.27 13.41 -13.67
CA THR A 307 0.34 14.17 -12.83
C THR A 307 -0.79 13.26 -12.37
N GLY A 308 -1.53 13.69 -11.35
CA GLY A 308 -2.69 13.00 -10.84
C GLY A 308 -3.63 13.95 -10.13
N GLU A 309 -4.87 13.52 -9.97
CA GLU A 309 -5.96 14.29 -9.38
C GLU A 309 -6.87 13.33 -8.62
N ASP A 310 -7.10 13.63 -7.35
CA ASP A 310 -8.00 12.90 -6.45
C ASP A 310 -9.12 13.85 -6.03
N ASP A 311 -10.35 13.61 -6.51
CA ASP A 311 -11.52 14.39 -6.13
C ASP A 311 -12.30 13.76 -4.96
N SER A 312 -11.73 12.74 -4.31
CA SER A 312 -12.41 11.95 -3.28
C SER A 312 -12.95 12.79 -2.13
N GLY A 313 -14.26 12.67 -1.92
CA GLY A 313 -14.98 13.36 -0.85
C GLY A 313 -15.31 14.81 -1.18
N GLU A 314 -14.94 15.31 -2.36
CA GLU A 314 -15.26 16.66 -2.79
C GLU A 314 -16.56 16.71 -3.61
N ASN A 315 -17.21 17.87 -3.64
CA ASN A 315 -18.40 18.11 -4.49
C ASN A 315 -17.98 18.74 -5.83
N ARG A 316 -16.97 18.17 -6.48
CA ARG A 316 -16.48 18.56 -7.80
C ARG A 316 -16.03 17.31 -8.55
N ASN A 317 -15.84 17.44 -9.86
CA ASN A 317 -15.11 16.44 -10.64
C ASN A 317 -13.62 16.77 -10.69
N GLY A 318 -12.80 15.72 -10.72
CA GLY A 318 -11.38 15.78 -10.93
C GLY A 318 -11.05 16.39 -12.28
N ARG A 319 -10.09 17.31 -12.30
CA ARG A 319 -9.60 17.95 -13.50
C ARG A 319 -8.15 18.38 -13.36
N PHE A 320 -7.34 18.12 -14.38
CA PHE A 320 -5.98 18.64 -14.46
C PHE A 320 -5.62 19.09 -15.89
N GLU A 321 -4.65 19.99 -15.98
CA GLU A 321 -4.06 20.46 -17.24
C GLU A 321 -2.62 19.99 -17.35
N VAL A 322 -2.23 19.43 -18.50
CA VAL A 322 -0.88 18.94 -18.71
C VAL A 322 -0.43 19.15 -20.15
N LYS A 323 0.85 19.47 -20.36
CA LYS A 323 1.43 19.54 -21.69
C LYS A 323 1.85 18.14 -22.14
N LEU A 324 1.22 17.64 -23.19
CA LEU A 324 1.60 16.37 -23.82
C LEU A 324 2.41 16.63 -25.10
N LEU A 325 3.27 15.69 -25.46
CA LEU A 325 4.14 15.78 -26.63
C LEU A 325 3.65 14.83 -27.73
N LYS A 326 3.55 15.36 -28.95
CA LYS A 326 3.08 14.65 -30.14
C LYS A 326 3.74 13.29 -30.29
N ASP A 327 2.93 12.28 -30.65
CA ASP A 327 3.33 10.90 -30.92
C ASP A 327 3.96 10.16 -29.72
N ARG A 328 4.03 10.77 -28.52
CA ARG A 328 4.42 10.06 -27.30
C ARG A 328 3.24 9.28 -26.73
N ARG A 329 3.54 8.18 -26.05
CA ARG A 329 2.54 7.31 -25.44
C ARG A 329 2.37 7.67 -23.97
N TYR A 330 1.12 7.89 -23.58
CA TYR A 330 0.71 8.10 -22.20
C TYR A 330 -0.34 7.07 -21.81
N VAL A 331 -0.46 6.80 -20.52
CA VAL A 331 -1.48 5.91 -19.95
C VAL A 331 -2.23 6.69 -18.88
N LEU A 332 -3.51 6.92 -19.09
CA LEU A 332 -4.41 7.46 -18.08
C LEU A 332 -5.03 6.29 -17.32
N ARG A 333 -4.93 6.32 -16.00
CA ARG A 333 -5.58 5.37 -15.11
C ARG A 333 -6.62 6.08 -14.28
N VAL A 334 -7.81 5.51 -14.22
CA VAL A 334 -8.93 6.08 -13.48
C VAL A 334 -9.45 5.02 -12.53
N ARG A 335 -9.21 5.19 -11.23
CA ARG A 335 -9.77 4.32 -10.20
C ARG A 335 -11.06 4.94 -9.66
N MET A 336 -12.09 4.12 -9.59
CA MET A 336 -13.37 4.49 -9.00
C MET A 336 -13.35 4.28 -7.49
N TYR A 337 -13.63 5.30 -6.70
CA TYR A 337 -13.79 5.16 -5.26
C TYR A 337 -15.28 4.99 -4.95
N SER A 338 -16.12 5.93 -5.37
CA SER A 338 -17.56 5.85 -5.12
C SER A 338 -18.37 6.47 -6.25
N THR A 339 -19.62 6.06 -6.41
CA THR A 339 -20.61 6.70 -7.28
C THR A 339 -21.89 6.97 -6.50
N TRP A 340 -22.62 8.03 -6.86
CA TRP A 340 -23.93 8.34 -6.30
C TRP A 340 -24.86 8.92 -7.37
N GLY A 341 -26.07 9.31 -6.97
CA GLY A 341 -27.05 9.90 -7.87
C GLY A 341 -27.47 8.93 -8.99
N ALA A 342 -27.35 9.37 -10.25
CA ALA A 342 -27.66 8.53 -11.41
C ALA A 342 -26.67 7.38 -11.66
N GLY A 343 -25.58 7.31 -10.88
CA GLY A 343 -24.65 6.17 -10.84
C GLY A 343 -23.66 6.08 -11.99
N GLY A 344 -23.65 7.05 -12.91
CA GLY A 344 -22.74 7.06 -14.06
C GLY A 344 -21.61 8.07 -13.92
N ALA A 345 -20.40 7.65 -14.32
CA ALA A 345 -19.26 8.53 -14.49
C ALA A 345 -18.64 8.37 -15.89
N SER A 346 -17.88 9.37 -16.32
CA SER A 346 -17.10 9.29 -17.55
C SER A 346 -15.81 10.09 -17.43
N VAL A 347 -14.86 9.84 -18.32
CA VAL A 347 -13.61 10.59 -18.43
C VAL A 347 -13.38 11.05 -19.86
N MET A 348 -12.79 12.23 -20.04
CA MET A 348 -12.44 12.77 -21.35
C MET A 348 -11.16 13.60 -21.25
N TYR A 349 -10.46 13.72 -22.37
CA TYR A 349 -9.45 14.77 -22.54
C TYR A 349 -9.68 15.58 -23.82
N TRP A 350 -9.21 16.83 -23.86
CA TRP A 350 -9.42 17.76 -24.98
C TRP A 350 -8.32 18.80 -25.14
#